data_AF-A0A3S1KDK7-F1
#
_entry.id   AF-A0A3S1KDK7-F1
#
_cell.length_a   1.000
_cell.length_b   1.000
_cell.length_c   1.000
_cell.angle_alpha   90.00
_cell.angle_beta   90.00
_cell.angle_gamma   90.00
#
_symmetry.space_group_name_H-M   'P 1'
#
loop_
_entity.id
_entity.type
_entity.pdbx_description
1 polymer ?
#
loop_
_entity_poly.entity_id
_entity_poly.type
_entity_poly.pdbx_seq_one_letter_code
_entity_poly.pdbx_strand_id
1 'polypeptide(L)'
;GVPVEFMKPREGMLTWACGFVMLKDAKNVDLAYDFINSRLETDSGKYLIQAYGYGSSNSSAFAAVPKEELEKLQLPSDPEVMLKTTVFTGPMKQNDELAKMFEKVKAGG
;
A
#
# COMPACT_ATOMS: atom_id res chain seq x y z
N GLY A 1 -22.16 3.84 -16.38
CA GLY A 1 -21.56 4.69 -15.34
C GLY A 1 -20.60 5.67 -15.98
N VAL A 2 -20.06 6.62 -15.20
CA VAL A 2 -18.97 7.49 -15.67
C VAL A 2 -17.67 6.70 -15.64
N PRO A 3 -16.83 6.73 -16.70
CA PRO A 3 -15.52 6.08 -16.67
C PRO A 3 -14.65 6.67 -15.56
N VAL A 4 -14.01 5.81 -14.76
CA VAL A 4 -13.09 6.18 -13.68
C VAL A 4 -11.75 5.54 -13.95
N GLU A 5 -10.67 6.29 -13.79
CA GLU A 5 -9.29 5.83 -13.99
C GLU A 5 -8.34 6.50 -12.98
N PHE A 6 -7.21 5.84 -12.68
CA PHE A 6 -6.15 6.43 -11.88
C PHE A 6 -5.38 7.52 -12.65
N MET A 7 -5.08 8.62 -11.97
CA MET A 7 -4.28 9.71 -12.51
C MET A 7 -2.78 9.39 -12.44
N LYS A 8 -2.04 9.78 -13.48
CA LYS A 8 -0.57 9.74 -13.53
C LYS A 8 0.01 11.17 -13.45
N PRO A 9 0.15 11.75 -12.25
CA PRO A 9 0.72 13.09 -12.06
C PRO A 9 2.17 13.14 -12.55
N ARG A 10 2.54 14.23 -13.23
CA ARG A 10 3.91 14.41 -13.78
C ARG A 10 4.97 14.55 -12.69
N GLU A 11 4.57 15.02 -11.51
CA GLU A 11 5.42 15.16 -10.32
C GLU A 11 5.66 13.82 -9.59
N GLY A 12 4.97 12.75 -10.00
CA GLY A 12 5.00 11.45 -9.36
C GLY A 12 3.82 11.22 -8.40
N MET A 13 3.37 9.96 -8.31
CA MET A 13 2.33 9.57 -7.35
C MET A 13 2.91 9.48 -5.95
N LEU A 14 2.10 9.74 -4.92
CA LEU A 14 2.48 9.43 -3.55
C LEU A 14 2.31 7.93 -3.29
N THR A 15 3.35 7.28 -2.78
CA THR A 15 3.35 5.86 -2.43
C THR A 15 3.66 5.68 -0.95
N TRP A 16 3.00 4.72 -0.35
CA TRP A 16 3.15 4.35 1.05
C TRP A 16 3.22 2.82 1.17
N ALA A 17 3.74 2.34 2.30
CA ALA A 17 3.70 0.93 2.66
C ALA A 17 3.07 0.80 4.05
N CYS A 18 2.01 -0.01 4.15
CA CYS A 18 1.46 -0.44 5.43
C CYS A 18 2.06 -1.78 5.83
N GLY A 19 2.24 -1.97 7.13
CA GLY A 19 2.75 -3.22 7.70
C GLY A 19 2.10 -3.52 9.04
N PHE A 20 2.28 -4.75 9.51
CA PHE A 20 1.86 -5.15 10.85
C PHE A 20 2.96 -4.84 11.85
N VAL A 21 2.56 -4.42 13.04
CA VAL A 21 3.46 -4.21 14.19
C VAL A 21 2.96 -5.06 15.35
N MET A 22 3.85 -5.82 15.96
CA MET A 22 3.55 -6.55 17.18
C MET A 22 3.85 -5.66 18.40
N LEU A 23 2.86 -5.46 19.25
CA LEU A 23 3.04 -4.68 20.48
C LEU A 23 3.86 -5.47 21.50
N LYS A 24 4.67 -4.78 22.30
CA LYS A 24 5.59 -5.39 23.28
C LYS A 24 4.91 -6.35 24.27
N ASP A 25 3.65 -6.10 24.61
CA ASP A 25 2.90 -6.85 25.64
C ASP A 25 1.90 -7.85 25.02
N ALA A 26 2.09 -8.20 23.74
CA ALA A 26 1.24 -9.16 23.02
C ALA A 26 1.18 -10.50 23.78
N LYS A 27 -0.04 -10.99 24.02
CA LYS A 27 -0.26 -12.21 24.83
C LYS A 27 -0.13 -13.50 24.04
N ASN A 28 -0.47 -13.46 22.75
CA ASN A 28 -0.50 -14.62 21.87
C ASN A 28 0.48 -14.40 20.71
N VAL A 29 1.77 -14.39 21.03
CA VAL A 29 2.84 -14.08 20.06
C VAL A 29 2.87 -15.09 18.91
N ASP A 30 2.74 -16.38 19.22
CA ASP A 30 2.76 -17.45 18.20
C ASP A 30 1.61 -17.28 17.20
N LEU A 31 0.39 -17.02 17.68
CA LEU A 31 -0.76 -16.75 16.80
C LEU A 31 -0.61 -15.47 15.97
N ALA A 32 0.07 -14.46 16.51
CA ALA A 32 0.37 -13.25 15.76
C ALA A 32 1.36 -13.54 14.61
N TYR A 33 2.36 -14.40 14.85
CA TYR A 33 3.25 -14.88 13.79
C TYR A 33 2.52 -15.75 12.77
N ASP A 34 1.66 -16.67 13.19
CA ASP A 34 0.84 -17.48 12.29
C ASP A 34 0.00 -16.60 11.37
N PHE A 35 -0.62 -15.56 11.91
CA PHE A 35 -1.38 -14.59 11.13
C PHE A 35 -0.49 -13.84 10.12
N ILE A 36 0.64 -13.28 10.57
CA ILE A 36 1.57 -12.53 9.69
C ILE A 36 2.08 -13.44 8.57
N ASN A 37 2.46 -14.68 8.89
CA ASN A 37 2.91 -15.66 7.90
C ASN A 37 1.80 -15.97 6.89
N SER A 38 0.57 -16.27 7.36
CA SER A 38 -0.58 -16.53 6.48
C SER A 38 -0.90 -15.35 5.55
N ARG A 39 -0.66 -14.12 6.01
CA ARG A 39 -0.91 -12.90 5.24
C ARG A 39 0.16 -12.64 4.18
N LEU A 40 1.35 -13.20 4.37
CA LEU A 40 2.46 -13.16 3.42
C LEU A 40 2.39 -14.28 2.37
N GLU A 41 1.53 -15.28 2.54
CA GLU A 41 1.32 -16.34 1.54
C GLU A 41 0.87 -15.79 0.18
N THR A 42 1.25 -16.49 -0.90
CA THR A 42 0.98 -16.08 -2.28
C THR A 42 -0.50 -15.85 -2.54
N ASP A 43 -1.37 -16.77 -2.09
CA ASP A 43 -2.81 -16.68 -2.33
C ASP A 43 -3.46 -15.50 -1.59
N SER A 44 -2.99 -15.19 -0.38
CA SER A 44 -3.45 -14.02 0.37
C SER A 44 -3.06 -12.71 -0.35
N GLY A 45 -1.82 -12.62 -0.82
CA GLY A 45 -1.34 -11.49 -1.61
C GLY A 45 -2.04 -11.37 -2.96
N LYS A 46 -2.30 -12.48 -3.65
CA LYS A 46 -3.06 -12.51 -4.90
C LYS A 46 -4.47 -11.97 -4.70
N TYR A 47 -5.16 -12.44 -3.66
CA TYR A 47 -6.48 -11.94 -3.32
C TYR A 47 -6.46 -10.43 -3.02
N LEU A 48 -5.44 -9.93 -2.31
CA LEU A 48 -5.28 -8.50 -2.06
C LEU A 48 -5.24 -7.68 -3.37
N ILE A 49 -4.43 -8.14 -4.33
CA ILE A 49 -4.26 -7.46 -5.62
C ILE A 49 -5.58 -7.47 -6.39
N GLN A 50 -6.19 -8.64 -6.57
CA GLN A 50 -7.36 -8.80 -7.43
C GLN A 50 -8.64 -8.18 -6.84
N ALA A 51 -8.85 -8.32 -5.52
CA ALA A 51 -10.07 -7.85 -4.88
C ALA A 51 -10.04 -6.37 -4.50
N TYR A 52 -8.86 -5.84 -4.15
CA TYR A 52 -8.74 -4.48 -3.62
C TYR A 52 -7.85 -3.55 -4.46
N GLY A 53 -7.12 -4.07 -5.45
CA GLY A 53 -6.23 -3.26 -6.28
C GLY A 53 -4.98 -2.77 -5.56
N TYR A 54 -4.62 -3.35 -4.43
CA TYR A 54 -3.40 -3.00 -3.68
C TYR A 54 -2.24 -3.93 -4.02
N GLY A 55 -1.04 -3.35 -4.12
CA GLY A 55 0.20 -4.13 -4.22
C GLY A 55 0.44 -4.99 -2.98
N SER A 56 1.04 -6.16 -3.19
CA SER A 56 1.49 -7.06 -2.11
C SER A 56 2.94 -6.76 -1.69
N SER A 57 3.32 -7.10 -0.47
CA SER A 57 4.74 -7.08 -0.05
C SER A 57 5.51 -8.32 -0.51
N ASN A 58 4.86 -9.28 -1.17
CA ASN A 58 5.46 -10.52 -1.64
C ASN A 58 5.43 -10.58 -3.19
N SER A 59 6.59 -10.73 -3.81
CA SER A 59 6.75 -10.82 -5.27
C SER A 59 6.06 -12.05 -5.88
N SER A 60 5.95 -13.16 -5.13
CA SER A 60 5.23 -14.35 -5.60
C SER A 60 3.75 -14.07 -5.87
N ALA A 61 3.13 -13.13 -5.14
CA ALA A 61 1.75 -12.73 -5.37
C ALA A 61 1.58 -12.03 -6.72
N PHE A 62 2.51 -11.13 -7.09
CA PHE A 62 2.50 -10.48 -8.40
C PHE A 62 2.71 -11.50 -9.53
N ALA A 63 3.60 -12.47 -9.33
CA ALA A 63 3.82 -13.55 -10.31
C ALA A 63 2.59 -14.46 -10.49
N ALA A 64 1.72 -14.56 -9.48
CA ALA A 64 0.50 -15.37 -9.49
C ALA A 64 -0.74 -14.65 -10.08
N VAL A 65 -0.64 -13.35 -10.36
CA VAL A 65 -1.71 -12.53 -10.97
C VAL A 65 -1.43 -12.36 -12.47
N PRO A 66 -2.43 -12.53 -13.35
CA PRO A 66 -2.26 -12.28 -14.78
C PRO A 66 -1.79 -10.86 -15.09
N LYS A 67 -0.91 -10.72 -16.09
CA LYS A 67 -0.32 -9.43 -16.47
C LYS A 67 -1.40 -8.41 -16.86
N GLU A 68 -2.42 -8.86 -17.58
CA GLU A 68 -3.53 -8.02 -18.05
C GLU A 68 -4.34 -7.44 -16.88
N GLU A 69 -4.40 -8.15 -15.75
CA GLU A 69 -5.09 -7.69 -14.55
C GLU A 69 -4.26 -6.65 -13.80
N LEU A 70 -2.95 -6.87 -13.67
CA LEU A 70 -2.02 -5.89 -13.12
C LEU A 70 -2.03 -4.57 -13.93
N GLU A 71 -2.04 -4.67 -15.26
CA GLU A 71 -2.12 -3.51 -16.15
C GLU A 71 -3.43 -2.72 -15.96
N LYS A 72 -4.58 -3.41 -15.83
CA LYS A 72 -5.87 -2.77 -15.53
C LYS A 72 -5.88 -2.04 -14.20
N LEU A 73 -5.18 -2.58 -13.20
CA LEU A 73 -5.03 -1.98 -11.87
C LEU A 73 -3.94 -0.90 -11.83
N GLN A 74 -3.25 -0.66 -12.95
CA GLN A 74 -2.08 0.22 -13.05
C GLN A 74 -0.97 -0.15 -12.05
N LEU A 75 -0.85 -1.43 -11.72
CA LEU A 75 0.21 -1.97 -10.88
C LEU A 75 1.28 -2.60 -11.77
N PRO A 76 2.56 -2.20 -11.67
CA PRO A 76 3.63 -2.90 -12.35
C PRO A 76 3.81 -4.30 -11.75
N SER A 77 4.19 -5.26 -12.60
CA SER A 77 4.49 -6.63 -12.18
C SER A 77 5.72 -6.73 -11.27
N ASP A 78 6.64 -5.78 -11.40
CA ASP A 78 7.76 -5.60 -10.49
C ASP A 78 7.44 -4.45 -9.51
N PRO A 79 7.24 -4.74 -8.21
CA PRO A 79 6.95 -3.71 -7.21
C PRO A 79 8.10 -2.69 -7.04
N GLU A 80 9.34 -3.00 -7.41
CA GLU A 80 10.44 -2.03 -7.38
C GLU A 80 10.20 -0.85 -8.32
N VAL A 81 9.45 -1.06 -9.41
CA VAL A 81 9.11 0.01 -10.36
C VAL A 81 8.30 1.10 -9.65
N MET A 82 7.33 0.72 -8.80
CA MET A 82 6.59 1.71 -8.00
C MET A 82 7.54 2.48 -7.09
N LEU A 83 8.39 1.79 -6.31
CA LEU A 83 9.27 2.43 -5.34
C LEU A 83 10.29 3.39 -5.99
N LYS A 84 10.72 3.14 -7.24
CA LYS A 84 11.68 3.99 -7.96
C LYS A 84 11.03 5.17 -8.69
N THR A 85 9.77 5.03 -9.11
CA THR A 85 9.10 6.02 -9.98
C THR A 85 8.10 6.91 -9.25
N THR A 86 7.86 6.64 -7.97
CA THR A 86 6.89 7.36 -7.14
C THR A 86 7.57 8.03 -5.95
N VAL A 87 6.86 8.95 -5.30
CA VAL A 87 7.32 9.65 -4.11
C VAL A 87 6.93 8.82 -2.88
N PHE A 88 7.90 8.09 -2.32
CA PHE A 88 7.67 7.28 -1.12
C PHE A 88 7.55 8.17 0.13
N THR A 89 6.45 8.03 0.87
CA THR A 89 6.20 8.80 2.09
C THR A 89 7.16 8.37 3.20
N GLY A 90 7.90 9.34 3.77
CA GLY A 90 8.82 9.12 4.88
C GLY A 90 8.46 9.94 6.13
N PRO A 91 9.21 9.76 7.23
CA PRO A 91 9.00 10.52 8.46
C PRO A 91 9.11 12.03 8.23
N MET A 92 8.10 12.80 8.67
CA MET A 92 8.07 14.25 8.56
C MET A 92 8.42 14.91 9.90
N LYS A 93 9.39 15.82 9.91
CA LYS A 93 9.81 16.53 11.13
C LYS A 93 8.74 17.53 11.62
N GLN A 94 7.97 18.09 10.70
CA GLN A 94 6.95 19.12 10.94
C GLN A 94 5.53 18.54 11.08
N ASN A 95 5.41 17.27 11.47
CA ASN A 95 4.12 16.56 11.45
C ASN A 95 3.02 17.28 12.25
N ASP A 96 3.36 17.81 13.44
CA ASP A 96 2.39 18.51 14.30
C ASP A 96 1.90 19.83 13.70
N GLU A 97 2.78 20.57 13.04
CA GLU A 97 2.43 21.82 12.36
C GLU A 97 1.53 21.55 11.15
N LEU A 98 1.88 20.53 10.35
CA LEU A 98 1.07 20.08 9.22
C LEU A 98 -0.30 19.58 9.66
N ALA A 99 -0.38 18.85 10.78
CA ALA A 99 -1.65 18.38 11.34
C ALA A 99 -2.55 19.55 11.76
N LYS A 100 -1.99 20.57 12.44
CA LYS A 100 -2.75 21.79 12.80
C LYS A 100 -3.23 22.55 11.56
N MET A 101 -2.37 22.68 10.55
CA MET A 101 -2.74 23.30 9.27
C MET A 101 -3.87 22.52 8.58
N PHE A 102 -3.79 21.19 8.57
CA PHE A 102 -4.81 20.32 7.99
C PHE A 102 -6.18 20.50 8.67
N GLU A 103 -6.21 20.57 10.00
CA GLU A 103 -7.47 20.82 10.74
C GLU A 103 -8.04 22.22 10.46
N LYS A 104 -7.18 23.24 10.32
CA LYS A 104 -7.61 24.59 9.92
C LYS A 104 -8.23 24.59 8.52
N VAL A 105 -7.60 23.91 7.55
CA VAL A 105 -8.13 23.77 6.19
C VAL A 105 -9.48 23.05 6.20
N LYS A 106 -9.62 21.95 6.97
CA LYS A 106 -10.90 21.24 7.13
C LYS A 106 -12.01 22.11 7.71
N ALA A 107 -11.67 23.05 8.60
CA ALA A 107 -12.62 23.96 9.22
C ALA A 107 -13.10 25.10 8.29
N GLY A 108 -12.54 25.21 7.07
CA GLY A 108 -12.90 26.25 6.11
C GLY A 108 -11.92 27.41 6.00
N GLY A 109 -10.77 27.35 6.69
CA GLY A 109 -9.71 28.36 6.65
C GLY A 109 -9.71 29.34 7.81
#